data_AF-A0A6A2ZQE0-F1
#
_entry.id   AF-A0A6A2ZQE0-F1
#
_cell.length_a   1.000
_cell.length_b   1.000
_cell.length_c   1.000
_cell.angle_alpha   90.00
_cell.angle_beta   90.00
_cell.angle_gamma   90.00
#
_symmetry.space_group_name_H-M   'P 1'
#
loop_
_entity.id
_entity.type
_entity.pdbx_description
1 polymer ?
#
loop_
_entity_poly.entity_id
_entity_poly.type
_entity_poly.pdbx_seq_one_letter_code
_entity_poly.pdbx_strand_id
1 'polypeptide(L)'
;MYSSNLKGFILAMVSSAFIGSSFIIKKKGLRKAGANGPRASSGGYGYLLEPLWWIGMLTMIFGEIANFVAYIYAPAVLVTPLGALSIIVSAVLAHFMLKEKLQKMGMLGCLLCIVGSTIIVLHAPEERSISSVEEIWALATQPAFLLYTASAVATALVLSLYCAPRYGQTNIIVYIGICSIIGSLTVMSVKAIGIAIKLTLEGTNQAIYLQTWIFAMIAVTCIIIQLNYLNRALDTFNTAIVSPIYYALFTSFTILASAIMFKDYSGQSASSIASELCGFITVLSGTAVLHSTRDPDTPLISDLYTPLSPTVSWYIQGNGELWKQKDEDGSCPSFITNVRQDYFK
;
A
#
# COMPACT_ATOMS: atom_id res chain seq x y z
N MET A 1 -31.65 19.46 5.62
CA MET A 1 -30.46 18.87 6.28
C MET A 1 -30.40 17.35 6.10
N TYR A 2 -31.42 16.57 6.50
CA TYR A 2 -31.42 15.10 6.36
C TYR A 2 -31.24 14.59 4.92
N SER A 3 -31.97 15.15 3.94
CA SER A 3 -31.88 14.73 2.53
C SER A 3 -30.49 14.99 1.91
N SER A 4 -29.83 16.10 2.25
CA SER A 4 -28.48 16.41 1.76
C SER A 4 -27.43 15.47 2.36
N ASN A 5 -27.50 15.22 3.68
CA ASN A 5 -26.59 14.29 4.34
C ASN A 5 -26.75 12.86 3.81
N LEU A 6 -27.98 12.43 3.53
CA LEU A 6 -28.26 11.13 2.92
C LEU A 6 -27.65 11.02 1.51
N LYS A 7 -27.73 12.08 0.69
CA LYS A 7 -27.08 12.12 -0.62
C LYS A 7 -25.56 11.98 -0.49
N GLY A 8 -24.95 12.73 0.42
CA GLY A 8 -23.50 12.63 0.69
C GLY A 8 -23.09 11.25 1.19
N PHE A 9 -23.88 10.64 2.07
CA PHE A 9 -23.67 9.27 2.55
C PHE A 9 -23.70 8.24 1.41
N ILE A 10 -24.73 8.26 0.56
CA ILE A 10 -24.85 7.33 -0.58
C ILE A 10 -23.69 7.54 -1.56
N LEU A 11 -23.33 8.79 -1.86
CA LEU A 11 -22.19 9.11 -2.72
C LEU A 11 -20.87 8.59 -2.15
N ALA A 12 -20.64 8.72 -0.85
CA ALA A 12 -19.46 8.20 -0.18
C ALA A 12 -19.38 6.66 -0.22
N MET A 13 -20.51 5.97 -0.08
CA MET A 13 -20.57 4.50 -0.25
C MET A 13 -20.24 4.08 -1.69
N VAL A 14 -20.84 4.75 -2.68
CA VAL A 14 -20.59 4.48 -4.10
C VAL A 14 -19.14 4.75 -4.47
N SER A 15 -18.59 5.88 -4.01
CA SER A 15 -17.17 6.21 -4.12
C SER A 15 -16.29 5.09 -3.57
N SER A 16 -16.58 4.64 -2.34
CA SER A 16 -15.80 3.59 -1.67
C SER A 16 -15.85 2.26 -2.44
N ALA A 17 -16.99 1.92 -3.02
CA ALA A 17 -17.14 0.75 -3.88
C ALA A 17 -16.28 0.85 -5.15
N PHE A 18 -16.28 2.00 -5.82
CA PHE A 18 -15.45 2.25 -7.00
C PHE A 18 -13.96 2.24 -6.66
N ILE A 19 -13.54 2.97 -5.63
CA ILE A 19 -12.14 3.02 -5.18
C ILE A 19 -11.67 1.61 -4.81
N GLY A 20 -12.42 0.86 -4.00
CA GLY A 20 -12.08 -0.50 -3.61
C GLY A 20 -11.97 -1.47 -4.79
N SER A 21 -12.90 -1.39 -5.74
CA SER A 21 -12.89 -2.20 -6.98
C SER A 21 -11.71 -1.85 -7.87
N SER A 22 -11.33 -0.57 -7.94
CA SER A 22 -10.23 -0.09 -8.78
C SER A 22 -8.90 -0.77 -8.48
N PHE A 23 -8.59 -1.02 -7.19
CA PHE A 23 -7.36 -1.72 -6.78
C PHE A 23 -7.30 -3.14 -7.35
N ILE A 24 -8.43 -3.85 -7.35
CA ILE A 24 -8.52 -5.24 -7.81
C ILE A 24 -8.45 -5.33 -9.32
N ILE A 25 -9.13 -4.41 -10.02
CA ILE A 25 -9.08 -4.32 -11.48
C ILE A 25 -7.66 -3.96 -11.94
N LYS A 26 -7.01 -2.95 -11.32
CA LYS A 26 -5.62 -2.60 -11.60
C LYS A 26 -4.69 -3.79 -11.39
N LYS A 27 -4.84 -4.52 -10.29
CA LYS A 27 -4.03 -5.72 -10.02
C LYS A 27 -4.21 -6.79 -11.10
N LYS A 28 -5.44 -7.04 -11.54
CA LYS A 28 -5.70 -7.98 -12.66
C LYS A 28 -5.02 -7.52 -13.94
N GLY A 29 -5.12 -6.23 -14.27
CA GLY A 29 -4.42 -5.64 -15.41
C GLY A 29 -2.90 -5.82 -15.31
N LEU A 30 -2.32 -5.54 -14.14
CA LEU A 30 -0.90 -5.74 -13.88
C LEU A 30 -0.46 -7.20 -14.06
N ARG A 31 -1.21 -8.17 -13.51
CA ARG A 31 -0.91 -9.60 -13.66
C ARG A 31 -0.97 -10.06 -15.12
N LYS A 32 -1.95 -9.56 -15.88
CA LYS A 32 -2.09 -9.90 -17.31
C LYS A 32 -0.96 -9.29 -18.14
N ALA A 33 -0.61 -8.04 -17.89
CA ALA A 33 0.53 -7.40 -18.53
C ALA A 33 1.86 -8.10 -18.20
N GLY A 34 2.05 -8.51 -16.94
CA GLY A 34 3.23 -9.23 -16.48
C GLY A 34 3.37 -10.65 -17.02
N ALA A 35 2.28 -11.27 -17.52
CA ALA A 35 2.34 -12.56 -18.21
C ALA A 35 2.89 -12.43 -19.64
N ASN A 36 2.73 -11.26 -20.25
CA ASN A 36 3.08 -11.00 -21.66
C ASN A 36 4.32 -10.09 -21.80
N GLY A 37 4.97 -9.70 -20.70
CA GLY A 37 6.09 -8.77 -20.72
C GLY A 37 6.69 -8.50 -19.33
N PRO A 38 7.64 -7.56 -19.24
CA PRO A 38 8.30 -7.22 -17.99
C PRO A 38 7.29 -6.75 -16.93
N ARG A 39 7.36 -7.38 -15.76
CA ARG A 39 6.47 -7.09 -14.62
C ARG A 39 6.70 -5.67 -14.09
N ALA A 40 5.63 -5.05 -13.58
CA ALA A 40 5.73 -3.73 -12.96
C ALA A 40 6.67 -3.75 -11.76
N SER A 41 6.65 -4.84 -10.99
CA SER A 41 7.55 -5.10 -9.87
C SER A 41 9.04 -5.00 -10.24
N SER A 42 9.40 -5.43 -11.46
CA SER A 42 10.76 -5.39 -12.01
C SER A 42 11.07 -4.08 -12.76
N GLY A 43 10.18 -3.09 -12.70
CA GLY A 43 10.32 -1.80 -13.37
C GLY A 43 9.79 -1.75 -14.82
N GLY A 44 9.05 -2.77 -15.25
CA GLY A 44 8.38 -2.77 -16.55
C GLY A 44 7.15 -1.87 -16.60
N TYR A 45 6.89 -1.26 -17.76
CA TYR A 45 5.74 -0.38 -18.00
C TYR A 45 4.68 -0.98 -18.94
N GLY A 46 4.74 -2.30 -19.21
CA GLY A 46 3.84 -2.98 -20.15
C GLY A 46 2.35 -2.89 -19.78
N TYR A 47 2.03 -2.65 -18.51
CA TYR A 47 0.65 -2.45 -18.04
C TYR A 47 -0.03 -1.21 -18.64
N LEU A 48 0.73 -0.24 -19.16
CA LEU A 48 0.16 0.94 -19.82
C LEU A 48 -0.54 0.59 -21.14
N LEU A 49 -0.22 -0.56 -21.73
CA LEU A 49 -0.87 -1.08 -22.95
C LEU A 49 -2.08 -1.98 -22.63
N GLU A 50 -2.23 -2.41 -21.37
CA GLU A 50 -3.29 -3.35 -20.98
C GLU A 50 -4.59 -2.57 -20.68
N PRO A 51 -5.68 -2.79 -21.45
CA PRO A 51 -6.94 -2.04 -21.27
C PRO A 51 -7.57 -2.24 -19.89
N LEU A 52 -7.40 -3.42 -19.28
CA LEU A 52 -7.91 -3.69 -17.93
C LEU A 52 -7.29 -2.77 -16.88
N TRP A 53 -6.02 -2.40 -17.02
CA TRP A 53 -5.38 -1.47 -16.09
C TRP A 53 -6.00 -0.08 -16.20
N TRP A 54 -6.27 0.40 -17.42
CA TRP A 54 -6.96 1.68 -17.65
C TRP A 54 -8.40 1.69 -17.14
N ILE A 55 -9.15 0.60 -17.29
CA ILE A 55 -10.48 0.47 -16.67
C ILE A 55 -10.37 0.65 -15.15
N GLY A 56 -9.36 0.06 -14.53
CA GLY A 56 -9.08 0.25 -13.11
C GLY A 56 -8.76 1.71 -12.77
N MET A 57 -7.94 2.40 -13.56
CA MET A 57 -7.62 3.82 -13.38
C MET A 57 -8.85 4.72 -13.54
N LEU A 58 -9.66 4.52 -14.58
CA LEU A 58 -10.89 5.28 -14.79
C LEU A 58 -11.87 5.07 -13.64
N THR A 59 -12.01 3.83 -13.17
CA THR A 59 -12.86 3.50 -12.01
C THR A 59 -12.38 4.22 -10.74
N MET A 60 -11.06 4.32 -10.53
CA MET A 60 -10.49 5.12 -9.43
C MET A 60 -10.86 6.59 -9.57
N ILE A 61 -10.69 7.18 -10.75
CA ILE A 61 -11.01 8.59 -11.01
C ILE A 61 -12.50 8.88 -10.73
N PHE A 62 -13.42 8.03 -11.22
CA PHE A 62 -14.84 8.17 -10.92
C PHE A 62 -15.14 8.07 -9.43
N GLY A 63 -14.47 7.15 -8.72
CA GLY A 63 -14.56 7.03 -7.27
C GLY A 63 -14.13 8.31 -6.55
N GLU A 64 -12.97 8.87 -6.90
CA GLU A 64 -12.45 10.10 -6.30
C GLU A 64 -13.35 11.32 -6.59
N ILE A 65 -13.92 11.43 -7.79
CA ILE A 65 -14.90 12.48 -8.10
C ILE A 65 -16.15 12.32 -7.24
N ALA A 66 -16.69 11.10 -7.12
CA ALA A 66 -17.84 10.84 -6.25
C ALA A 66 -17.53 11.13 -4.77
N ASN A 67 -16.30 10.85 -4.33
CA ASN A 67 -15.81 11.18 -3.00
C ASN A 67 -15.82 12.69 -2.77
N PHE A 68 -15.27 13.46 -3.72
CA PHE A 68 -15.24 14.91 -3.65
C PHE A 68 -16.64 15.50 -3.57
N VAL A 69 -17.57 15.01 -4.41
CA VAL A 69 -18.97 15.45 -4.37
C VAL A 69 -19.64 15.06 -3.04
N ALA A 70 -19.28 13.93 -2.43
CA ALA A 70 -19.80 13.55 -1.12
C ALA A 70 -19.43 14.57 -0.03
N TYR A 71 -18.21 15.10 -0.04
CA TYR A 71 -17.76 16.16 0.89
C TYR A 71 -18.51 17.49 0.71
N ILE A 72 -19.12 17.74 -0.46
CA ILE A 72 -19.99 18.92 -0.67
C ILE A 72 -21.32 18.76 0.07
N TYR A 73 -21.83 17.53 0.19
CA TYR A 73 -23.17 17.26 0.71
C TYR A 73 -23.19 16.74 2.15
N ALA A 74 -22.08 16.19 2.64
CA ALA A 74 -21.95 15.63 3.98
C ALA A 74 -20.65 16.07 4.65
N PRO A 75 -20.66 16.23 5.99
CA PRO A 75 -19.47 16.63 6.73
C PRO A 75 -18.40 15.54 6.70
N ALA A 76 -17.13 15.93 6.80
CA ALA A 76 -15.99 15.03 6.72
C ALA A 76 -16.05 13.88 7.74
N VAL A 77 -16.53 14.14 8.96
CA VAL A 77 -16.71 13.13 10.01
C VAL A 77 -17.60 11.96 9.60
N LEU A 78 -18.52 12.16 8.63
CA LEU A 78 -19.36 11.10 8.08
C LEU A 78 -18.70 10.41 6.88
N VAL A 79 -18.09 11.20 5.99
CA VAL A 79 -17.54 10.71 4.72
C VAL A 79 -16.25 9.91 4.93
N THR A 80 -15.39 10.33 5.86
CA THR A 80 -14.07 9.70 5.99
C THR A 80 -14.08 8.28 6.54
N PRO A 81 -14.88 7.92 7.57
CA PRO A 81 -15.02 6.52 7.99
C PRO A 81 -15.57 5.63 6.88
N LEU A 82 -16.42 6.16 5.99
CA LEU A 82 -16.91 5.44 4.82
C LEU A 82 -15.78 5.12 3.84
N GLY A 83 -14.74 5.95 3.77
CA GLY A 83 -13.53 5.65 3.00
C GLY A 83 -12.88 4.32 3.38
N ALA A 84 -12.96 3.91 4.66
CA ALA A 84 -12.48 2.60 5.10
C ALA A 84 -13.31 1.42 4.53
N LEU A 85 -14.55 1.66 4.09
CA LEU A 85 -15.33 0.65 3.36
C LEU A 85 -14.65 0.24 2.05
N SER A 86 -13.89 1.14 1.41
CA SER A 86 -13.13 0.80 0.20
C SER A 86 -12.12 -0.32 0.44
N ILE A 87 -11.55 -0.39 1.65
CA ILE A 87 -10.64 -1.45 2.09
C ILE A 87 -11.39 -2.77 2.17
N ILE A 88 -12.57 -2.77 2.81
CA ILE A 88 -13.41 -3.96 2.94
C ILE A 88 -13.83 -4.47 1.55
N VAL A 89 -14.31 -3.58 0.68
CA VAL A 89 -14.67 -3.91 -0.71
C VAL A 89 -13.47 -4.50 -1.44
N SER A 90 -12.30 -3.89 -1.34
CA SER A 90 -11.08 -4.40 -1.98
C SER A 90 -10.69 -5.78 -1.45
N ALA A 91 -10.80 -6.03 -0.13
CA ALA A 91 -10.47 -7.31 0.48
C ALA A 91 -11.45 -8.43 0.05
N VAL A 92 -12.76 -8.14 0.04
CA VAL A 92 -13.79 -9.07 -0.42
C VAL A 92 -13.61 -9.41 -1.90
N LEU A 93 -13.41 -8.40 -2.75
CA LEU A 93 -13.16 -8.62 -4.17
C LEU A 93 -11.82 -9.32 -4.43
N ALA A 94 -10.78 -9.07 -3.63
CA ALA A 94 -9.54 -9.84 -3.73
C ALA A 94 -9.78 -11.33 -3.48
N HIS A 95 -10.61 -11.67 -2.50
CA HIS A 95 -10.96 -13.05 -2.21
C HIS A 95 -11.67 -13.73 -3.38
N PHE A 96 -12.71 -13.11 -3.93
CA PHE A 96 -13.50 -13.71 -5.01
C PHE A 96 -12.80 -13.66 -6.38
N MET A 97 -12.21 -12.51 -6.73
CA MET A 97 -11.72 -12.25 -8.08
C MET A 97 -10.25 -12.65 -8.28
N LEU A 98 -9.42 -12.55 -7.24
CA LEU A 98 -7.99 -12.89 -7.29
C LEU A 98 -7.68 -14.23 -6.60
N LYS A 99 -8.68 -14.83 -5.93
CA LYS A 99 -8.54 -16.04 -5.10
C LYS A 99 -7.49 -15.87 -3.99
N GLU A 100 -7.28 -14.63 -3.54
CA GLU A 100 -6.37 -14.31 -2.44
C GLU A 100 -7.05 -14.66 -1.11
N LYS A 101 -6.39 -15.45 -0.27
CA LYS A 101 -6.89 -15.79 1.07
C LYS A 101 -6.17 -14.94 2.09
N LEU A 102 -6.92 -14.28 2.95
CA LEU A 102 -6.38 -13.57 4.11
C LEU A 102 -6.51 -14.50 5.32
N GLN A 103 -5.41 -14.75 6.02
CA GLN A 103 -5.43 -15.51 7.26
C GLN A 103 -6.27 -14.76 8.34
N LYS A 104 -6.79 -15.49 9.34
CA LYS A 104 -7.59 -14.91 10.44
C LYS A 104 -6.85 -13.77 11.15
N MET A 105 -5.55 -13.92 11.35
CA MET A 105 -4.69 -12.88 11.95
C MET A 105 -4.49 -11.67 11.02
N GLY A 106 -4.43 -11.88 9.71
CA GLY A 106 -4.44 -10.78 8.74
C GLY A 106 -5.74 -9.97 8.81
N MET A 107 -6.88 -10.63 9.03
CA MET A 107 -8.18 -9.94 9.20
C MET A 107 -8.19 -9.04 10.43
N LEU A 108 -7.61 -9.51 11.54
CA LEU A 108 -7.42 -8.71 12.75
C LEU A 108 -6.56 -7.47 12.47
N GLY A 109 -5.43 -7.62 11.78
CA GLY A 109 -4.60 -6.46 11.47
C GLY A 109 -5.27 -5.47 10.50
N CYS A 110 -6.11 -5.94 9.56
CA CYS A 110 -6.91 -5.06 8.70
C CYS A 110 -7.92 -4.25 9.53
N LEU A 111 -8.59 -4.92 10.47
CA LEU A 111 -9.52 -4.27 11.39
C LEU A 111 -8.80 -3.21 12.24
N LEU A 112 -7.62 -3.53 12.77
CA LEU A 112 -6.79 -2.56 13.52
C LEU A 112 -6.40 -1.36 12.65
N CYS A 113 -6.00 -1.58 11.40
CA CYS A 113 -5.69 -0.47 10.47
C CYS A 113 -6.91 0.43 10.22
N ILE A 114 -8.10 -0.15 10.02
CA ILE A 114 -9.35 0.57 9.80
C ILE A 114 -9.74 1.37 11.05
N VAL A 115 -9.72 0.74 12.23
CA VAL A 115 -10.07 1.40 13.50
C VAL A 115 -9.09 2.53 13.80
N GLY A 116 -7.79 2.25 13.74
CA GLY A 116 -6.76 3.25 14.00
C GLY A 116 -6.84 4.44 13.06
N SER A 117 -6.93 4.20 11.74
CA SER A 117 -7.07 5.28 10.75
C SER A 117 -8.36 6.10 10.93
N THR A 118 -9.47 5.48 11.29
CA THR A 118 -10.72 6.18 11.61
C THR A 118 -10.57 7.07 12.84
N ILE A 119 -9.92 6.58 13.90
CA ILE A 119 -9.66 7.36 15.12
C ILE A 119 -8.80 8.59 14.81
N ILE A 120 -7.72 8.42 14.04
CA ILE A 120 -6.82 9.52 13.63
C ILE A 120 -7.62 10.60 12.90
N VAL A 121 -8.44 10.22 11.91
CA VAL A 121 -9.21 11.22 11.15
C VAL A 121 -10.28 11.90 12.01
N LEU A 122 -11.00 11.16 12.84
CA LEU A 122 -12.06 11.74 13.68
C LEU A 122 -11.54 12.76 14.71
N HIS A 123 -10.27 12.65 15.10
CA HIS A 123 -9.63 13.56 16.06
C HIS A 123 -8.62 14.51 15.40
N ALA A 124 -8.47 14.45 14.08
CA ALA A 124 -7.66 15.38 13.32
C ALA A 124 -8.17 16.81 13.53
N PRO A 125 -7.28 17.81 13.52
CA PRO A 125 -7.69 19.20 13.75
C PRO A 125 -8.64 19.67 12.65
N GLU A 126 -9.55 20.58 13.01
CA GLU A 126 -10.35 21.27 12.01
C GLU A 126 -9.43 22.11 11.11
N GLU A 127 -9.51 21.88 9.81
CA GLU A 127 -8.70 22.60 8.83
C GLU A 127 -9.15 24.07 8.77
N ARG A 128 -8.20 25.01 8.89
CA ARG A 128 -8.47 26.44 8.67
C ARG A 128 -8.99 26.69 7.24
N SER A 129 -10.03 27.51 7.14
CA SER A 129 -10.52 28.01 5.86
C SER A 129 -9.56 29.04 5.29
N ILE A 130 -8.64 28.59 4.43
CA ILE A 130 -7.73 29.49 3.71
C ILE A 130 -8.46 30.18 2.55
N SER A 131 -8.23 31.49 2.42
CA SER A 131 -8.91 32.35 1.43
C SER A 131 -8.02 32.80 0.27
N SER A 132 -6.72 32.44 0.24
CA SER A 132 -5.81 32.81 -0.86
C SER A 132 -4.72 31.76 -1.13
N VAL A 133 -4.33 31.62 -2.40
CA VAL A 133 -3.18 30.77 -2.83
C VAL A 133 -1.87 31.30 -2.25
N GLU A 134 -1.73 32.62 -2.08
CA GLU A 134 -0.54 33.24 -1.48
C GLU A 134 -0.38 32.87 -0.01
N GLU A 135 -1.49 32.72 0.71
CA GLU A 135 -1.48 32.26 2.11
C GLU A 135 -0.98 30.81 2.19
N ILE A 136 -1.45 29.93 1.29
CA ILE A 136 -0.94 28.56 1.19
C ILE A 136 0.54 28.55 0.83
N TRP A 137 0.96 29.42 -0.08
CA TRP A 137 2.37 29.55 -0.46
C TRP A 137 3.23 29.99 0.73
N ALA A 138 2.77 30.94 1.54
CA ALA A 138 3.44 31.36 2.75
C ALA A 138 3.55 30.21 3.78
N LEU A 139 2.49 29.42 3.94
CA LEU A 139 2.49 28.22 4.78
C LEU A 139 3.38 27.11 4.23
N ALA A 140 3.47 26.95 2.90
CA ALA A 140 4.36 25.98 2.27
C ALA A 140 5.83 26.40 2.35
N THR A 141 6.12 27.71 2.32
CA THR A 141 7.48 28.26 2.36
C THR A 141 8.02 28.43 3.79
N GLN A 142 7.20 28.16 4.80
CA GLN A 142 7.65 28.24 6.19
C GLN A 142 8.73 27.20 6.50
N PRO A 143 9.67 27.49 7.42
CA PRO A 143 10.80 26.62 7.69
C PRO A 143 10.39 25.21 8.15
N ALA A 144 9.32 25.09 8.94
CA ALA A 144 8.83 23.80 9.43
C ALA A 144 8.36 22.88 8.29
N PHE A 145 7.55 23.39 7.36
CA PHE A 145 7.05 22.59 6.23
C PHE A 145 8.14 22.34 5.19
N LEU A 146 9.07 23.26 4.99
CA LEU A 146 10.25 23.04 4.15
C LEU A 146 11.15 21.93 4.71
N LEU A 147 11.39 21.92 6.03
CA LEU A 147 12.13 20.83 6.69
C LEU A 147 11.40 19.50 6.56
N TYR A 148 10.08 19.48 6.75
CA TYR A 148 9.26 18.29 6.51
C TYR A 148 9.41 17.81 5.06
N THR A 149 9.21 18.70 4.08
CA THR A 149 9.31 18.38 2.65
C THR A 149 10.70 17.86 2.28
N ALA A 150 11.76 18.51 2.76
CA ALA A 150 13.14 18.07 2.55
C ALA A 150 13.39 16.68 3.16
N SER A 151 12.92 16.44 4.39
CA SER A 151 13.04 15.14 5.05
C SER A 151 12.22 14.05 4.36
N ALA A 152 11.03 14.37 3.86
CA ALA A 152 10.14 13.47 3.14
C ALA A 152 10.76 13.08 1.79
N VAL A 153 11.28 14.05 1.03
CA VAL A 153 11.98 13.81 -0.23
C VAL A 153 13.26 13.01 0.01
N ALA A 154 14.08 13.38 1.00
CA ALA A 154 15.30 12.63 1.33
C ALA A 154 14.98 11.17 1.71
N THR A 155 13.99 10.95 2.56
CA THR A 155 13.55 9.61 2.97
C THR A 155 13.00 8.82 1.78
N ALA A 156 12.17 9.45 0.94
CA ALA A 156 11.64 8.82 -0.27
C ALA A 156 12.76 8.46 -1.25
N LEU A 157 13.80 9.31 -1.40
CA LEU A 157 14.96 9.03 -2.23
C LEU A 157 15.81 7.88 -1.68
N VAL A 158 16.08 7.84 -0.37
CA VAL A 158 16.80 6.73 0.26
C VAL A 158 16.01 5.42 0.08
N LEU A 159 14.71 5.44 0.35
CA LEU A 159 13.85 4.28 0.14
C LEU A 159 13.81 3.86 -1.33
N SER A 160 13.74 4.81 -2.27
CA SER A 160 13.67 4.58 -3.72
C SER A 160 14.97 4.03 -4.33
N LEU A 161 16.11 4.63 -3.98
CA LEU A 161 17.41 4.34 -4.60
C LEU A 161 18.15 3.20 -3.88
N TYR A 162 18.01 3.09 -2.56
CA TYR A 162 18.75 2.11 -1.77
C TYR A 162 17.89 0.90 -1.36
N CYS A 163 16.70 1.16 -0.80
CA CYS A 163 15.86 0.09 -0.25
C CYS A 163 14.99 -0.61 -1.30
N ALA A 164 14.45 0.11 -2.28
CA ALA A 164 13.54 -0.46 -3.28
C ALA A 164 14.21 -1.52 -4.16
N PRO A 165 15.47 -1.36 -4.63
CA PRO A 165 16.16 -2.39 -5.38
C PRO A 165 16.52 -3.62 -4.55
N ARG A 166 16.85 -3.45 -3.26
CA ARG A 166 17.32 -4.54 -2.38
C ARG A 166 16.20 -5.28 -1.66
N TYR A 167 15.21 -4.54 -1.18
CA TYR A 167 14.18 -5.02 -0.26
C TYR A 167 12.75 -4.75 -0.76
N GLY A 168 12.57 -4.04 -1.88
CA GLY A 168 11.23 -3.69 -2.35
C GLY A 168 10.36 -4.90 -2.68
N GLN A 169 10.96 -5.99 -3.19
CA GLN A 169 10.24 -7.24 -3.48
C GLN A 169 9.95 -8.07 -2.22
N THR A 170 10.75 -7.92 -1.17
CA THR A 170 10.63 -8.70 0.06
C THR A 170 9.89 -7.97 1.16
N ASN A 171 9.84 -6.64 1.15
CA ASN A 171 9.22 -5.84 2.19
C ASN A 171 8.24 -4.81 1.60
N ILE A 172 6.96 -5.03 1.86
CA ILE A 172 5.83 -4.19 1.42
C ILE A 172 5.94 -2.74 1.89
N ILE A 173 6.52 -2.52 3.08
CA ILE A 173 6.63 -1.20 3.69
C ILE A 173 7.52 -0.29 2.85
N VAL A 174 8.46 -0.84 2.06
CA VAL A 174 9.33 -0.02 1.21
C VAL A 174 8.53 0.66 0.10
N TYR A 175 7.79 -0.10 -0.72
CA TYR A 175 6.99 0.50 -1.80
C TYR A 175 5.83 1.35 -1.28
N ILE A 176 5.13 0.87 -0.25
CA ILE A 176 4.01 1.60 0.33
C ILE A 176 4.47 2.85 1.09
N GLY A 177 5.58 2.77 1.82
CA GLY A 177 6.16 3.93 2.50
C GLY A 177 6.55 5.05 1.52
N ILE A 178 7.19 4.72 0.40
CA ILE A 178 7.51 5.70 -0.64
C ILE A 178 6.24 6.36 -1.18
N CYS A 179 5.24 5.56 -1.57
CA CYS A 179 4.02 6.12 -2.16
C CYS A 179 3.17 6.89 -1.14
N SER A 180 3.21 6.54 0.15
CA SER A 180 2.52 7.26 1.23
C SER A 180 3.19 8.58 1.57
N ILE A 181 4.53 8.62 1.66
CA ILE A 181 5.29 9.86 1.92
C ILE A 181 5.11 10.84 0.75
N ILE A 182 5.35 10.39 -0.48
CA ILE A 182 5.16 11.23 -1.68
C ILE A 182 3.67 11.61 -1.82
N GLY A 183 2.76 10.70 -1.50
CA GLY A 183 1.33 10.94 -1.50
C GLY A 183 0.89 12.06 -0.58
N SER A 184 1.49 12.20 0.61
CA SER A 184 1.18 13.32 1.52
C SER A 184 1.49 14.69 0.88
N LEU A 185 2.61 14.79 0.15
CA LEU A 185 2.99 16.00 -0.60
C LEU A 185 2.04 16.25 -1.77
N THR A 186 1.56 15.18 -2.43
CA THR A 186 0.50 15.28 -3.44
C THR A 186 -0.75 15.91 -2.85
N VAL A 187 -1.23 15.44 -1.69
CA VAL A 187 -2.47 15.96 -1.07
C VAL A 187 -2.33 17.44 -0.74
N MET A 188 -1.21 17.86 -0.15
CA MET A 188 -0.96 19.28 0.16
C MET A 188 -0.96 20.14 -1.12
N SER A 189 -0.34 19.64 -2.19
CA SER A 189 -0.27 20.35 -3.47
C SER A 189 -1.63 20.43 -4.17
N VAL A 190 -2.39 19.33 -4.19
CA VAL A 190 -3.75 19.27 -4.75
C VAL A 190 -4.70 20.17 -3.97
N LYS A 191 -4.55 20.26 -2.65
CA LYS A 191 -5.33 21.19 -1.81
C LYS A 191 -5.08 22.64 -2.22
N ALA A 192 -3.81 23.01 -2.47
CA ALA A 192 -3.46 24.34 -2.98
C ALA A 192 -4.13 24.63 -4.33
N ILE A 193 -4.08 23.67 -5.26
CA ILE A 193 -4.71 23.76 -6.58
C ILE A 193 -6.24 23.86 -6.46
N GLY A 194 -6.86 23.06 -5.59
CA GLY A 194 -8.31 23.08 -5.36
C GLY A 194 -8.80 24.43 -4.86
N ILE A 195 -8.05 25.07 -3.96
CA ILE A 195 -8.33 26.43 -3.50
C ILE A 195 -8.13 27.45 -4.64
N ALA A 196 -7.06 27.31 -5.43
CA ALA A 196 -6.83 28.17 -6.60
C ALA A 196 -7.98 28.11 -7.62
N ILE A 197 -8.48 26.90 -7.90
CA ILE A 197 -9.62 26.68 -8.81
C ILE A 197 -10.87 27.33 -8.22
N LYS A 198 -11.18 27.11 -6.94
CA LYS A 198 -12.33 27.70 -6.27
C LYS A 198 -12.32 29.23 -6.38
N LEU A 199 -11.20 29.87 -6.05
CA LEU A 199 -11.03 31.33 -6.13
C LEU A 199 -11.12 31.88 -7.57
N THR A 200 -10.67 31.08 -8.54
CA THR A 200 -10.79 31.40 -9.97
C THR A 200 -12.25 31.38 -10.43
N LEU A 201 -13.04 30.41 -9.96
CA LEU A 201 -14.48 30.35 -10.23
C LEU A 201 -15.25 31.49 -9.56
N GLU A 202 -14.77 31.97 -8.40
CA GLU A 202 -15.31 33.13 -7.69
C GLU A 202 -14.93 34.49 -8.32
N GLY A 203 -14.17 34.48 -9.42
CA GLY A 203 -13.90 35.67 -10.25
C GLY A 203 -12.49 36.25 -10.13
N THR A 204 -11.63 35.70 -9.27
CA THR A 204 -10.22 36.12 -9.17
C THR A 204 -9.31 35.11 -9.86
N ASN A 205 -8.83 35.40 -11.06
CA ASN A 205 -8.06 34.43 -11.82
C ASN A 205 -6.72 34.09 -11.15
N GLN A 206 -6.66 32.96 -10.44
CA GLN A 206 -5.46 32.50 -9.74
C GLN A 206 -4.45 31.82 -10.66
N ALA A 207 -4.80 31.58 -11.93
CA ALA A 207 -3.90 31.01 -12.92
C ALA A 207 -2.78 31.99 -13.36
N ILE A 208 -2.92 33.27 -13.00
CA ILE A 208 -1.90 34.31 -13.22
C ILE A 208 -0.69 34.08 -12.29
N TYR A 209 -0.91 33.48 -11.12
CA TYR A 209 0.14 33.24 -10.14
C TYR A 209 1.02 32.04 -10.52
N LEU A 210 2.33 32.28 -10.56
CA LEU A 210 3.33 31.23 -10.80
C LEU A 210 3.25 30.10 -9.76
N GLN A 211 2.86 30.44 -8.53
CA GLN A 211 2.69 29.54 -7.39
C GLN A 211 1.73 28.40 -7.72
N THR A 212 0.61 28.68 -8.39
CA THR A 212 -0.39 27.68 -8.80
C THR A 212 0.23 26.64 -9.74
N TRP A 213 1.06 27.08 -10.67
CA TRP A 213 1.76 26.19 -11.60
C TRP A 213 2.85 25.36 -10.94
N ILE A 214 3.56 25.92 -9.95
CA ILE A 214 4.53 25.17 -9.15
C ILE A 214 3.83 24.04 -8.39
N PHE A 215 2.72 24.32 -7.69
CA PHE A 215 1.94 23.28 -7.02
C PHE A 215 1.40 22.24 -8.00
N ALA A 216 0.95 22.64 -9.20
CA ALA A 216 0.53 21.72 -10.24
C ALA A 216 1.65 20.79 -10.71
N MET A 217 2.84 21.33 -10.98
CA MET A 217 4.00 20.53 -11.39
C MET A 217 4.45 19.55 -10.31
N ILE A 218 4.45 19.98 -9.03
CA ILE A 218 4.74 19.11 -7.89
C ILE A 218 3.69 18.00 -7.80
N ALA A 219 2.40 18.34 -7.84
CA ALA A 219 1.31 17.37 -7.78
C ALA A 219 1.42 16.31 -8.87
N VAL A 220 1.61 16.72 -10.14
CA VAL A 220 1.75 15.78 -11.27
C VAL A 220 2.95 14.86 -11.09
N THR A 221 4.11 15.41 -10.71
CA THR A 221 5.33 14.63 -10.48
C THR A 221 5.13 13.61 -9.35
N CYS A 222 4.56 14.04 -8.23
CA CYS A 222 4.27 13.18 -7.09
C CYS A 222 3.24 12.10 -7.42
N ILE A 223 2.18 12.41 -8.19
CA ILE A 223 1.17 11.42 -8.65
C ILE A 223 1.83 10.33 -9.49
N ILE A 224 2.71 10.69 -10.43
CA ILE A 224 3.40 9.72 -11.29
C ILE A 224 4.25 8.76 -10.43
N ILE A 225 5.04 9.31 -9.50
CA ILE A 225 5.88 8.53 -8.60
C ILE A 225 5.01 7.63 -7.70
N GLN A 226 3.96 8.19 -7.10
CA GLN A 226 3.03 7.48 -6.23
C GLN A 226 2.38 6.30 -6.95
N LEU A 227 1.89 6.51 -8.18
CA LEU A 227 1.25 5.48 -8.98
C LEU A 227 2.23 4.37 -9.38
N ASN A 228 3.46 4.72 -9.72
CA ASN A 228 4.51 3.75 -10.05
C ASN A 228 4.77 2.78 -8.87
N TYR A 229 5.02 3.34 -7.68
CA TYR A 229 5.29 2.55 -6.49
C TYR A 229 4.07 1.76 -5.99
N LEU A 230 2.87 2.33 -6.11
CA LEU A 230 1.64 1.61 -5.81
C LEU A 230 1.44 0.43 -6.77
N ASN A 231 1.68 0.60 -8.07
CA ASN A 231 1.60 -0.48 -9.04
C ASN A 231 2.65 -1.58 -8.77
N ARG A 232 3.88 -1.20 -8.39
CA ARG A 232 4.91 -2.15 -7.95
C ARG A 232 4.46 -2.96 -6.73
N ALA A 233 3.86 -2.31 -5.74
CA ALA A 233 3.33 -2.99 -4.56
C ALA A 233 2.17 -3.93 -4.90
N LEU A 234 1.23 -3.50 -5.75
CA LEU A 234 0.08 -4.31 -6.16
C LEU A 234 0.49 -5.52 -7.01
N ASP A 235 1.49 -5.39 -7.87
CA ASP A 235 1.99 -6.50 -8.69
C ASP A 235 2.75 -7.54 -7.85
N THR A 236 3.41 -7.09 -6.77
CA THR A 236 4.25 -7.95 -5.92
C THR A 236 3.48 -8.61 -4.78
N PHE A 237 2.60 -7.88 -4.09
CA PHE A 237 2.02 -8.31 -2.82
C PHE A 237 0.52 -8.55 -2.89
N ASN A 238 -0.02 -9.32 -1.93
CA ASN A 238 -1.46 -9.58 -1.78
C ASN A 238 -2.22 -8.26 -1.54
N THR A 239 -3.29 -8.02 -2.31
CA THR A 239 -4.00 -6.73 -2.27
C THR A 239 -4.78 -6.55 -0.97
N ALA A 240 -5.20 -7.66 -0.36
CA ALA A 240 -5.88 -7.65 0.92
C ALA A 240 -4.97 -7.17 2.07
N ILE A 241 -3.63 -7.20 1.88
CA ILE A 241 -2.64 -6.64 2.81
C ILE A 241 -2.22 -5.23 2.36
N VAL A 242 -2.01 -5.02 1.04
CA VAL A 242 -1.59 -3.71 0.48
C VAL A 242 -2.59 -2.60 0.80
N SER A 243 -3.88 -2.83 0.59
CA SER A 243 -4.91 -1.80 0.71
C SER A 243 -5.00 -1.21 2.14
N PRO A 244 -5.10 -2.01 3.22
CA PRO A 244 -5.11 -1.50 4.59
C PRO A 244 -3.81 -0.78 4.98
N ILE A 245 -2.64 -1.34 4.68
CA ILE A 245 -1.35 -0.72 5.03
C ILE A 245 -1.19 0.61 4.29
N TYR A 246 -1.51 0.64 2.99
CA TYR A 246 -1.48 1.85 2.19
C TYR A 246 -2.37 2.93 2.78
N TYR A 247 -3.64 2.62 3.04
CA TYR A 247 -4.57 3.57 3.64
C TYR A 247 -4.04 4.12 4.95
N ALA A 248 -3.54 3.26 5.83
CA ALA A 248 -3.12 3.66 7.16
C ALA A 248 -1.84 4.53 7.14
N LEU A 249 -0.82 4.14 6.38
CA LEU A 249 0.42 4.93 6.23
C LEU A 249 0.17 6.23 5.47
N PHE A 250 -0.59 6.19 4.37
CA PHE A 250 -0.93 7.37 3.58
C PHE A 250 -1.70 8.41 4.40
N THR A 251 -2.73 7.99 5.12
CA THR A 251 -3.52 8.86 6.00
C THR A 251 -2.65 9.46 7.10
N SER A 252 -1.80 8.66 7.74
CA SER A 252 -0.92 9.14 8.81
C SER A 252 0.07 10.21 8.32
N PHE A 253 0.76 9.97 7.20
CA PHE A 253 1.69 10.97 6.64
C PHE A 253 0.96 12.21 6.13
N THR A 254 -0.25 12.06 5.57
CA THR A 254 -1.05 13.18 5.09
C THR A 254 -1.49 14.10 6.24
N ILE A 255 -1.95 13.52 7.35
CA ILE A 255 -2.35 14.29 8.53
C ILE A 255 -1.14 14.96 9.17
N LEU A 256 0.00 14.25 9.27
CA LEU A 256 1.25 14.86 9.74
C LEU A 256 1.68 16.04 8.86
N ALA A 257 1.65 15.89 7.53
CA ALA A 257 1.98 16.97 6.60
C ALA A 257 1.04 18.17 6.78
N SER A 258 -0.27 17.90 6.90
CA SER A 258 -1.30 18.92 7.12
C SER A 258 -1.05 19.68 8.43
N ALA A 259 -0.87 18.95 9.53
CA ALA A 259 -0.65 19.55 10.85
C ALA A 259 0.59 20.45 10.88
N ILE A 260 1.69 20.03 10.24
CA ILE A 260 2.91 20.85 10.09
C ILE A 260 2.64 22.09 9.23
N MET A 261 1.94 21.93 8.09
CA MET A 261 1.71 23.02 7.15
C MET A 261 0.77 24.10 7.73
N PHE A 262 -0.34 23.71 8.34
CA PHE A 262 -1.36 24.64 8.84
C PHE A 262 -1.11 25.13 10.28
N LYS A 263 -0.11 24.55 10.97
CA LYS A 263 0.20 24.81 12.39
C LYS A 263 -0.98 24.56 13.33
N ASP A 264 -1.81 23.58 13.03
CA ASP A 264 -3.05 23.34 13.77
C ASP A 264 -2.84 22.75 15.19
N TYR A 265 -1.58 22.59 15.63
CA TYR A 265 -1.22 22.13 16.98
C TYR A 265 -1.66 23.07 18.11
N SER A 266 -1.74 24.38 17.85
CA SER A 266 -1.93 25.38 18.92
C SER A 266 -3.36 25.44 19.48
N GLY A 267 -4.33 24.80 18.84
CA GLY A 267 -5.75 24.80 19.24
C GLY A 267 -6.29 23.41 19.63
N GLN A 268 -5.49 22.35 19.52
CA GLN A 268 -5.96 21.00 19.82
C GLN A 268 -6.01 20.73 21.33
N SER A 269 -7.10 20.08 21.76
CA SER A 269 -7.19 19.53 23.11
C SER A 269 -6.16 18.41 23.31
N ALA A 270 -5.60 18.30 24.52
CA ALA A 270 -4.67 17.21 24.85
C ALA A 270 -5.30 15.81 24.63
N SER A 271 -6.63 15.70 24.79
CA SER A 271 -7.39 14.49 24.48
C SER A 271 -7.40 14.15 22.98
N SER A 272 -7.53 15.14 22.09
CA SER A 272 -7.49 14.91 20.64
C SER A 272 -6.12 14.40 20.20
N ILE A 273 -5.05 15.03 20.71
CA ILE A 273 -3.66 14.60 20.46
C ILE A 273 -3.44 13.17 20.96
N ALA A 274 -3.89 12.85 22.18
CA ALA A 274 -3.76 11.52 22.75
C ALA A 274 -4.52 10.46 21.94
N SER A 275 -5.74 10.77 21.49
CA SER A 275 -6.52 9.90 20.60
C SER A 275 -5.85 9.69 19.25
N GLU A 276 -5.26 10.74 18.66
CA GLU A 276 -4.53 10.66 17.40
C GLU A 276 -3.29 9.75 17.53
N LEU A 277 -2.51 9.92 18.60
CA LEU A 277 -1.37 9.05 18.91
C LEU A 277 -1.80 7.60 19.15
N CYS A 278 -2.91 7.38 19.87
CA CYS A 278 -3.48 6.04 20.07
C CYS A 278 -3.91 5.40 18.74
N GLY A 279 -4.54 6.18 17.87
CA GLY A 279 -4.91 5.76 16.51
C GLY A 279 -3.67 5.37 15.69
N PHE A 280 -2.59 6.16 15.77
CA PHE A 280 -1.33 5.87 15.11
C PHE A 280 -0.66 4.59 15.62
N ILE A 281 -0.60 4.39 16.94
CA ILE A 281 -0.08 3.16 17.55
C ILE A 281 -0.92 1.95 17.10
N THR A 282 -2.24 2.12 17.01
CA THR A 282 -3.17 1.07 16.55
C THR A 282 -2.93 0.72 15.08
N VAL A 283 -2.68 1.71 14.23
CA VAL A 283 -2.27 1.53 12.83
C VAL A 283 -0.94 0.78 12.72
N LEU A 284 0.07 1.17 13.50
CA LEU A 284 1.38 0.51 13.50
C LEU A 284 1.26 -0.94 13.96
N SER A 285 0.45 -1.18 14.99
CA SER A 285 0.16 -2.53 15.49
C SER A 285 -0.53 -3.38 14.43
N GLY A 286 -1.55 -2.84 13.76
CA GLY A 286 -2.22 -3.51 12.65
C GLY A 286 -1.28 -3.84 11.49
N THR A 287 -0.39 -2.91 11.15
CA THR A 287 0.63 -3.10 10.10
C THR A 287 1.65 -4.17 10.50
N ALA A 288 2.10 -4.19 11.75
CA ALA A 288 3.03 -5.20 12.27
C ALA A 288 2.39 -6.60 12.28
N VAL A 289 1.11 -6.70 12.66
CA VAL A 289 0.33 -7.95 12.56
C VAL A 289 0.24 -8.39 11.11
N LEU A 290 -0.15 -7.50 10.18
CA LEU A 290 -0.23 -7.82 8.75
C LEU A 290 1.10 -8.33 8.20
N HIS A 291 2.21 -7.66 8.56
CA HIS A 291 3.54 -8.06 8.15
C HIS A 291 3.94 -9.43 8.71
N SER A 292 3.60 -9.72 9.96
CA SER A 292 3.93 -10.99 10.63
C SER A 292 3.09 -12.16 10.15
N THR A 293 1.87 -11.90 9.66
CA THR A 293 0.95 -12.91 9.11
C THR A 293 1.15 -13.18 7.63
N ARG A 294 2.18 -12.57 7.05
CA ARG A 294 2.60 -12.89 5.70
C ARG A 294 3.27 -14.25 5.74
N ASP A 295 2.62 -15.24 5.12
CA ASP A 295 3.33 -16.45 4.71
C ASP A 295 4.40 -16.03 3.68
N PRO A 296 5.69 -16.36 3.89
CA PRO A 296 6.66 -16.23 2.82
C PRO A 296 6.17 -17.09 1.66
N ASP A 297 6.04 -16.50 0.46
CA ASP A 297 5.67 -17.25 -0.73
C ASP A 297 6.60 -18.46 -0.83
N THR A 298 6.05 -19.67 -0.83
CA THR A 298 6.82 -20.87 -1.16
C THR A 298 7.45 -20.62 -2.52
N PRO A 299 8.79 -20.63 -2.66
CA PRO A 299 9.42 -20.39 -3.94
C PRO A 299 8.94 -21.45 -4.93
N LEU A 300 8.21 -21.03 -5.95
CA LEU A 300 7.68 -21.87 -7.04
C LEU A 300 8.81 -22.39 -7.98
N ILE A 301 10.04 -22.39 -7.50
CA ILE A 301 11.26 -22.83 -8.18
C ILE A 301 12.15 -23.67 -7.23
N SER A 302 11.59 -24.30 -6.19
CA SER A 302 12.36 -25.27 -5.37
C SER A 302 12.15 -26.73 -5.79
N ASP A 303 11.20 -27.04 -6.68
CA ASP A 303 10.94 -28.41 -7.16
C ASP A 303 11.61 -28.74 -8.51
N LEU A 304 12.40 -27.82 -9.10
CA LEU A 304 13.18 -28.11 -10.33
C LEU A 304 14.70 -27.98 -10.17
N TYR A 305 15.17 -27.56 -9.00
CA TYR A 305 16.60 -27.44 -8.68
C TYR A 305 16.88 -27.81 -7.21
N THR A 306 16.30 -28.91 -6.73
CA THR A 306 17.01 -29.67 -5.70
C THR A 306 18.22 -30.29 -6.40
N PRO A 307 19.48 -29.88 -6.12
CA PRO A 307 20.58 -30.79 -6.40
C PRO A 307 20.23 -32.07 -5.64
N LEU A 308 20.13 -33.19 -6.36
CA LEU A 308 19.97 -34.50 -5.73
C LEU A 308 21.12 -34.65 -4.73
N SER A 309 20.84 -34.37 -3.46
CA SER A 309 21.62 -34.88 -2.35
C SER A 309 21.71 -36.38 -2.61
N PRO A 310 22.91 -36.99 -2.70
CA PRO A 310 22.99 -38.42 -2.91
C PRO A 310 22.34 -39.08 -1.70
N THR A 311 21.12 -39.59 -1.90
CA THR A 311 20.43 -40.39 -0.92
C THR A 311 21.21 -41.69 -0.81
N VAL A 312 22.05 -41.81 0.21
CA VAL A 312 22.71 -43.07 0.55
C VAL A 312 21.61 -43.99 1.11
N SER A 313 21.00 -44.77 0.23
CA SER A 313 20.08 -45.83 0.59
C SER A 313 20.90 -47.08 0.94
N TRP A 314 20.94 -47.43 2.22
CA TRP A 314 21.54 -48.66 2.68
C TRP A 314 20.64 -49.85 2.33
N TYR A 315 21.05 -50.65 1.34
CA TYR A 315 20.47 -51.97 1.10
C TYR A 315 21.30 -53.00 1.87
N ILE A 316 20.75 -53.54 2.96
CA ILE A 316 21.33 -54.71 3.62
C ILE A 316 20.83 -55.94 2.87
N GLN A 317 21.67 -56.48 1.99
CA GLN A 317 21.40 -57.76 1.33
C GLN A 317 21.74 -58.89 2.29
N GLY A 318 20.77 -59.29 3.11
CA GLY A 318 20.83 -60.56 3.84
C GLY A 318 20.57 -61.70 2.88
N ASN A 319 21.62 -62.38 2.43
CA ASN A 319 21.49 -63.66 1.73
C ASN A 319 20.97 -64.68 2.74
N GLY A 320 19.81 -65.29 2.46
CA GLY A 320 19.05 -66.06 3.43
C GLY A 320 19.80 -67.28 3.97
N GLU A 321 19.55 -67.59 5.25
CA GLU A 321 19.16 -68.91 5.76
C GLU A 321 18.68 -68.80 7.21
N LEU A 322 17.87 -69.79 7.59
CA LEU A 322 16.94 -69.87 8.70
C LEU A 322 17.62 -70.47 9.95
N TRP A 323 17.67 -69.68 11.05
CA TRP A 323 17.79 -70.07 12.47
C TRP A 323 19.15 -70.50 13.09
N LYS A 324 19.26 -70.07 14.37
CA LYS A 324 20.10 -70.51 15.51
C LYS A 324 21.53 -69.94 15.71
N GLN A 325 21.59 -69.00 16.67
CA GLN A 325 22.38 -69.00 17.91
C GLN A 325 23.91 -69.21 17.84
N LYS A 326 24.69 -68.18 18.22
CA LYS A 326 25.54 -68.11 19.44
C LYS A 326 26.77 -67.20 19.26
N ASP A 327 26.96 -66.31 20.24
CA ASP A 327 28.15 -65.64 20.80
C ASP A 327 29.41 -65.29 19.95
N GLU A 328 29.86 -64.05 20.22
CA GLU A 328 31.23 -63.49 20.18
C GLU A 328 31.94 -63.12 18.86
N ASP A 329 32.48 -61.90 18.93
CA ASP A 329 33.66 -61.32 18.29
C ASP A 329 33.73 -61.00 16.78
N GLY A 330 33.86 -59.69 16.54
CA GLY A 330 34.92 -59.10 15.72
C GLY A 330 34.94 -59.40 14.21
N SER A 331 34.34 -58.51 13.40
CA SER A 331 34.95 -58.00 12.15
C SER A 331 34.03 -57.02 11.42
N CYS A 332 34.62 -55.94 10.89
CA CYS A 332 33.96 -54.95 10.03
C CYS A 332 33.42 -55.59 8.74
N PRO A 333 32.17 -55.33 8.33
CA PRO A 333 31.75 -55.62 6.97
C PRO A 333 32.33 -54.55 6.03
N SER A 334 33.01 -54.99 4.98
CA SER A 334 33.55 -54.17 3.89
C SER A 334 32.43 -53.49 3.10
N PHE A 335 32.41 -52.16 3.05
CA PHE A 335 31.50 -51.39 2.23
C PHE A 335 32.06 -51.23 0.81
N ILE A 336 31.36 -51.79 -0.19
CA ILE A 336 31.61 -51.51 -1.60
C ILE A 336 30.61 -50.43 -2.05
N THR A 337 31.11 -49.25 -2.43
CA THR A 337 30.33 -48.18 -3.04
C THR A 337 30.31 -48.34 -4.55
N ASN A 338 29.14 -48.57 -5.14
CA ASN A 338 28.95 -48.60 -6.59
C ASN A 338 28.24 -47.30 -7.00
N VAL A 339 28.98 -46.38 -7.63
CA VAL A 339 28.46 -45.10 -8.11
C VAL A 339 27.86 -45.30 -9.50
N ARG A 340 26.53 -45.27 -9.61
CA ARG A 340 25.84 -45.29 -10.90
C ARG A 340 25.67 -43.86 -11.40
N GLN A 341 26.31 -43.55 -12.51
CA GLN A 341 26.26 -42.23 -13.15
C GLN A 341 25.28 -42.31 -14.32
N ASP A 342 24.00 -41.97 -14.08
CA ASP A 342 22.98 -41.98 -15.13
C ASP A 342 23.07 -40.67 -15.95
N TYR A 343 23.38 -40.81 -17.24
CA TYR A 343 23.56 -39.75 -18.23
C TYR A 343 22.21 -39.12 -18.65
N PHE A 344 22.25 -37.81 -18.94
CA PHE A 344 21.19 -37.00 -19.56
C PHE A 344 20.67 -37.60 -20.88
N LYS A 345 19.35 -37.53 -21.09
CA LYS A 345 18.72 -37.39 -22.41
C LYS A 345 17.59 -36.39 -22.36
#